data_AF-A0A2L0F4U4-F1
#
_entry.id   AF-A0A2L0F4U4-F1
#
_cell.length_a   1.000
_cell.length_b   1.000
_cell.length_c   1.000
_cell.angle_alpha   90.00
_cell.angle_beta   90.00
_cell.angle_gamma   90.00
#
_symmetry.space_group_name_H-M   'P 1'
#
loop_
_entity.id
_entity.type
_entity.pdbx_description
1 polymer ?
#
loop_
_entity_poly.entity_id
_entity_poly.type
_entity_poly.pdbx_seq_one_letter_code
_entity_poly.pdbx_strand_id
1 'polypeptide(L)'
;MHVDHPSKELWLQRLRARLLEVLDGPGVPVLDIEWLLLRCDDTLAMEGDWRQRSLHQLVKDVQDFNSEFPGYLPDDLLRQPGPG
;
A
#
# COMPACT_ATOMS: atom_id res chain seq x y z
N MET A 1 -21.08 -14.81 0.51
CA MET A 1 -19.76 -14.87 -0.16
C MET A 1 -18.74 -14.32 0.82
N HIS A 2 -17.89 -15.17 1.41
CA HIS A 2 -16.73 -14.70 2.17
C HIS A 2 -15.71 -14.19 1.15
N VAL A 3 -15.44 -12.89 1.15
CA VAL A 3 -14.37 -12.32 0.34
C VAL A 3 -13.09 -12.54 1.14
N ASP A 4 -12.28 -13.53 0.77
CA ASP A 4 -10.97 -13.75 1.39
C ASP A 4 -10.13 -12.48 1.25
N HIS A 5 -9.81 -11.88 2.39
CA HIS A 5 -8.93 -10.72 2.42
C HIS A 5 -7.48 -11.23 2.42
N PRO A 6 -6.58 -10.68 1.58
CA PRO A 6 -5.18 -11.06 1.62
C PRO A 6 -4.59 -10.77 3.01
N SER A 7 -3.65 -11.62 3.45
CA SER A 7 -2.88 -11.34 4.66
C SER A 7 -2.20 -9.97 4.54
N LYS A 8 -2.00 -9.30 5.68
CA LYS A 8 -1.37 -7.98 5.74
C LYS A 8 -0.03 -7.92 5.03
N GLU A 9 0.77 -8.97 5.16
CA GLU A 9 2.07 -9.08 4.50
C GLU A 9 1.96 -9.24 2.99
N LEU A 10 1.05 -10.09 2.52
CA LEU A 10 0.81 -10.26 1.09
C LEU A 10 0.27 -8.97 0.45
N TRP A 11 -0.65 -8.28 1.14
CA TRP A 11 -1.14 -6.98 0.69
C TRP A 11 -0.01 -5.95 0.58
N LEU A 12 0.86 -5.87 1.60
CA LEU A 12 2.00 -4.96 1.62
C LEU A 12 3.00 -5.24 0.48
N GLN A 13 3.31 -6.52 0.24
CA GLN A 13 4.18 -6.93 -0.87
C GLN A 13 3.56 -6.58 -2.23
N ARG A 14 2.25 -6.81 -2.41
CA ARG A 14 1.54 -6.46 -3.65
C ARG A 14 1.47 -4.96 -3.87
N LEU A 15 1.20 -4.18 -2.82
CA LEU A 15 1.21 -2.72 -2.88
C LEU A 15 2.57 -2.20 -3.36
N ARG A 16 3.64 -2.66 -2.72
CA ARG A 16 5.01 -2.29 -3.09
C ARG A 16 5.33 -2.64 -4.55
N ALA A 17 5.01 -3.86 -4.97
CA ALA A 17 5.23 -4.30 -6.36
C ALA A 17 4.45 -3.41 -7.35
N ARG A 18 3.19 -3.11 -7.04
CA ARG A 18 2.37 -2.25 -7.88
C ARG A 18 2.90 -0.82 -7.98
N LEU A 19 3.35 -0.25 -6.87
CA LEU A 19 3.93 1.10 -6.86
C LEU A 19 5.20 1.17 -7.72
N LEU A 20 6.05 0.13 -7.71
CA LEU A 20 7.21 0.05 -8.60
C LEU A 20 6.80 0.00 -10.09
N GLU A 21 5.77 -0.76 -10.43
CA GLU A 21 5.25 -0.80 -11.81
C GLU A 21 4.68 0.56 -12.25
N VAL A 22 3.99 1.26 -11.35
CA VAL A 22 3.42 2.59 -11.65
C VAL A 22 4.53 3.62 -11.82
N LEU A 23 5.60 3.54 -11.04
CA LEU A 23 6.72 4.49 -11.08
C LEU A 23 7.38 4.58 -12.47
N ASP A 24 7.37 3.48 -13.24
CA ASP A 24 7.90 3.43 -14.61
C ASP A 24 6.96 4.06 -15.66
N GLY A 25 5.76 4.48 -15.27
CA GLY A 25 4.75 5.07 -16.15
C GLY A 25 5.00 6.53 -16.51
N PRO A 26 4.55 7.01 -17.68
CA PRO A 26 4.63 8.43 -18.03
C PRO A 26 3.61 9.26 -17.23
N GLY A 27 4.05 10.41 -16.70
CA GLY A 27 3.17 11.41 -16.07
C GLY A 27 2.67 11.03 -14.67
N VAL A 28 3.32 10.08 -14.01
CA VAL A 28 2.94 9.62 -12.67
C VAL A 28 3.41 10.59 -11.57
N PRO A 29 2.73 10.64 -10.42
CA PRO A 29 3.16 11.43 -9.26
C PRO A 29 4.37 10.77 -8.58
N VAL A 30 5.55 10.96 -9.18
CA VAL A 30 6.80 10.27 -8.80
C VAL A 30 7.10 10.38 -7.31
N LEU A 31 7.05 11.59 -6.75
CA LEU A 31 7.43 11.82 -5.35
C LEU A 31 6.46 11.13 -4.37
N ASP A 32 5.17 11.12 -4.67
CA ASP A 32 4.16 10.47 -3.83
C ASP A 32 4.28 8.93 -3.88
N ILE A 33 4.58 8.39 -5.06
CA ILE A 33 4.85 6.95 -5.23
C ILE A 33 6.13 6.55 -4.49
N GLU A 34 7.21 7.31 -4.64
CA GLU A 34 8.47 7.08 -3.91
C GLU A 34 8.28 7.15 -2.39
N TRP A 35 7.47 8.10 -1.92
CA TRP A 35 7.13 8.20 -0.50
C TRP A 35 6.33 6.99 -0.02
N LEU A 36 5.31 6.54 -0.77
CA LEU A 36 4.57 5.32 -0.42
C LEU A 36 5.46 4.06 -0.44
N LEU A 37 6.41 3.96 -1.37
CA LEU A 37 7.39 2.88 -1.41
C LEU A 37 8.24 2.86 -0.14
N LEU A 38 8.74 4.02 0.30
CA LEU A 38 9.48 4.14 1.55
C LEU A 38 8.63 3.72 2.75
N ARG A 39 7.36 4.12 2.81
CA ARG A 39 6.42 3.69 3.87
C ARG A 39 6.17 2.18 3.84
N CYS A 40 6.17 1.55 2.67
CA CYS A 40 6.09 0.10 2.54
C CYS A 40 7.33 -0.58 3.13
N ASP A 41 8.51 -0.09 2.77
CA ASP A 41 9.80 -0.63 3.24
C ASP A 41 9.96 -0.46 4.75
N ASP A 42 9.64 0.72 5.30
CA ASP A 42 9.59 0.97 6.74
C ASP A 42 8.66 -0.02 7.44
N THR A 43 7.46 -0.25 6.89
CA THR A 43 6.49 -1.16 7.50
C THR A 43 6.95 -2.62 7.45
N LEU A 44 7.66 -3.03 6.40
CA LEU A 44 8.26 -4.37 6.29
C LEU A 44 9.40 -4.57 7.29
N ALA A 45 10.15 -3.52 7.62
CA ALA A 45 11.25 -3.57 8.57
C ALA A 45 10.80 -3.57 10.05
N MET A 46 9.54 -3.27 10.34
CA MET A 46 8.99 -3.21 11.70
C MET A 46 8.48 -4.56 12.19
N GLU A 47 8.46 -4.75 13.51
CA GLU A 47 7.93 -5.95 14.17
C GLU A 47 6.90 -5.62 15.25
N GLY A 48 6.10 -6.63 15.64
CA GLY A 48 5.12 -6.53 16.72
C GLY A 48 4.12 -5.39 16.55
N ASP A 49 3.85 -4.67 17.65
CA ASP A 49 2.89 -3.56 17.68
C ASP A 49 3.28 -2.40 16.76
N TRP A 50 4.57 -2.17 16.56
CA TRP A 50 5.07 -1.12 15.67
C TRP A 50 4.72 -1.43 14.21
N ARG A 51 4.84 -2.70 13.79
CA ARG A 51 4.39 -3.14 12.47
C ARG A 51 2.90 -2.89 12.28
N GLN A 52 2.08 -3.22 13.27
CA GLN A 52 0.63 -3.02 13.20
C GLN A 52 0.25 -1.54 13.10
N ARG A 53 0.90 -0.67 13.88
CA ARG A 53 0.69 0.78 13.82
C ARG A 53 1.15 1.38 12.49
N SER A 54 2.32 0.98 11.99
CA SER A 54 2.83 1.42 10.69
C SER A 54 1.88 1.01 9.57
N LEU A 55 1.40 -0.23 9.59
CA LEU A 55 0.43 -0.73 8.60
C LEU A 55 -0.88 0.06 8.64
N HIS A 56 -1.40 0.38 9.83
CA HIS A 56 -2.62 1.17 9.95
C HIS A 56 -2.45 2.57 9.34
N GLN A 57 -1.28 3.20 9.54
CA GLN A 57 -0.98 4.47 8.91
C GLN A 57 -0.80 4.33 7.40
N LEU A 58 -0.07 3.31 6.93
CA LEU A 58 0.13 3.03 5.51
C LEU A 58 -1.20 2.83 4.76
N VAL A 59 -2.18 2.18 5.37
CA VAL A 59 -3.53 2.05 4.78
C VAL A 59 -4.17 3.42 4.56
N LYS A 60 -4.02 4.36 5.50
CA LYS A 60 -4.52 5.74 5.34
C LYS A 60 -3.76 6.47 4.25
N ASP A 61 -2.43 6.36 4.29
CA ASP A 61 -1.53 6.96 3.31
C ASP A 61 -1.91 6.53 1.86
N VAL A 62 -2.26 5.26 1.66
CA VAL A 62 -2.76 4.72 0.38
C VAL A 62 -4.13 5.27 -0.01
N GLN A 63 -5.05 5.42 0.94
CA GLN A 63 -6.38 5.98 0.68
C GLN A 63 -6.30 7.46 0.29
N ASP A 64 -5.46 8.22 0.99
CA ASP A 64 -5.21 9.64 0.71
C ASP A 64 -4.59 9.79 -0.68
N PHE A 65 -3.57 8.98 -1.00
CA PHE A 65 -2.98 8.94 -2.35
C PHE A 65 -4.01 8.64 -3.44
N ASN A 66 -4.89 7.65 -3.26
CA ASN A 66 -5.91 7.32 -4.26
C ASN A 66 -6.98 8.41 -4.39
N SER A 67 -7.25 9.15 -3.31
CA SER A 67 -8.16 10.30 -3.34
C SER A 67 -7.59 11.46 -4.16
N GLU A 68 -6.28 11.70 -4.06
CA GLU A 68 -5.58 12.75 -4.81
C GLU A 68 -5.26 12.33 -6.25
N PHE A 69 -4.89 11.06 -6.45
CA PHE A 69 -4.45 10.49 -7.72
C PHE A 69 -5.25 9.22 -8.06
N PRO A 70 -6.52 9.35 -8.47
CA PRO A 70 -7.38 8.20 -8.74
C PRO A 70 -6.91 7.40 -9.96
N GLY A 71 -6.98 6.06 -9.86
CA GLY A 71 -6.78 5.14 -10.99
C GLY A 71 -5.40 4.51 -11.12
N TYR A 72 -4.44 4.84 -10.25
CA TYR A 72 -3.11 4.21 -10.27
C TYR A 72 -3.07 2.85 -9.56
N LEU A 73 -3.90 2.67 -8.54
CA LEU A 73 -3.98 1.44 -7.75
C LEU A 73 -5.27 0.67 -8.06
N PRO A 74 -5.21 -0.67 -8.19
CA PRO A 74 -6.38 -1.52 -8.37
C PRO A 74 -7.22 -1.63 -7.09
N ASP A 75 -8.52 -1.91 -7.25
CA ASP A 75 -9.51 -1.98 -6.16
C ASP A 75 -9.14 -2.94 -5.02
N ASP A 76 -8.39 -4.01 -5.30
CA ASP A 76 -7.98 -4.97 -4.27
C ASP A 76 -6.92 -4.40 -3.32
N LEU A 77 -6.11 -3.44 -3.77
CA LEU A 77 -5.14 -2.72 -2.95
C LEU A 77 -5.76 -1.55 -2.18
N LEU A 78 -6.91 -1.05 -2.63
CA LEU A 78 -7.66 0.01 -1.94
C LEU A 78 -8.51 -0.52 -0.78
N ARG A 79 -8.73 -1.83 -0.73
CA ARG A 79 -9.40 -2.50 0.39
C ARG A 79 -8.43 -2.71 1.54
N GLN A 80 -8.95 -2.61 2.77
CA GLN A 80 -8.14 -2.92 3.95
C GLN A 80 -7.66 -4.37 3.91
N PRO A 81 -6.38 -4.64 4.25
CA PRO A 81 -5.90 -6.00 4.38
C PRO A 81 -6.65 -6.75 5.48
N GLY A 82 -6.80 -8.05 5.30
CA GLY A 82 -7.49 -8.92 6.24
C GLY A 82 -6.77 -9.03 7.58
N PRO A 83 -7.41 -9.63 8.61
CA PRO A 83 -6.67 -10.12 9.76
C PRO A 83 -5.63 -11.13 9.26
N GLY A 84 -4.40 -11.00 9.77
CA GLY A 84 -3.28 -11.90 9.55
C GLY A 84 -2.67 -12.26 10.88
#